data_AF-A0A401LQ58-F1
#
_entry.id   AF-A0A401LQ58-F1
#
_cell.length_a   1.000
_cell.length_b   1.000
_cell.length_c   1.000
_cell.angle_alpha   90.00
_cell.angle_beta   90.00
_cell.angle_gamma   90.00
#
_symmetry.space_group_name_H-M   'P 1'
#
loop_
_entity.id
_entity.type
_entity.pdbx_description
1 polymer ?
#
loop_
_entity_poly.entity_id
_entity_poly.type
_entity_poly.pdbx_seq_one_letter_code
_entity_poly.pdbx_strand_id
1 'polypeptide(L)'
;MGSATAFIFMWVVFAKFINLKKILPTIAVCLTVFTAVFFVSENKSVLRAKKIIAATLTLDEEKIMRADGSGGSRIVPTIQAAKVLGITSKSDWFGYGIDADQKIIKPLPGFTKGQSGSFFLWINYGVIVAAIWWIFSLNICYIPRNLVSLLIWFLIIFSYGGFNNQIVWMTLTILYTYKYIR
;
A
#
# COMPACT_ATOMS: atom_id res chain seq x y z
N MET A 1 4.37 -10.89 -18.32
CA MET A 1 3.40 -10.32 -17.37
C MET A 1 4.09 -9.20 -16.60
N GLY A 2 3.74 -7.93 -16.83
CA GLY A 2 4.34 -6.82 -16.08
C GLY A 2 3.41 -6.32 -14.97
N SER A 3 3.95 -6.13 -13.76
CA SER A 3 3.20 -5.68 -12.59
C SER A 3 3.15 -4.14 -12.52
N ALA A 4 1.95 -3.57 -12.40
CA ALA A 4 1.78 -2.12 -12.16
C ALA A 4 2.42 -1.69 -10.83
N THR A 5 2.44 -2.58 -9.83
CA THR A 5 3.07 -2.34 -8.54
C THR A 5 4.59 -2.13 -8.67
N ALA A 6 5.26 -2.82 -9.59
CA ALA A 6 6.71 -2.64 -9.80
C ALA A 6 7.06 -1.20 -10.22
N PHE A 7 6.21 -0.57 -11.06
CA PHE A 7 6.38 0.83 -11.44
C PHE A 7 6.17 1.78 -10.26
N ILE A 8 5.28 1.47 -9.32
CA ILE A 8 5.11 2.25 -8.08
C ILE A 8 6.36 2.13 -7.20
N PHE A 9 6.87 0.91 -7.00
CA PHE A 9 8.09 0.68 -6.21
C PHE A 9 9.34 1.32 -6.83
N MET A 10 9.43 1.39 -8.15
CA MET A 10 10.52 2.08 -8.86
C MET A 10 10.66 3.54 -8.41
N TRP A 11 9.54 4.26 -8.27
CA TRP A 11 9.56 5.65 -7.79
C TRP A 11 10.05 5.77 -6.34
N VAL A 12 9.74 4.78 -5.50
CA VAL A 12 10.25 4.72 -4.12
C VAL A 12 11.76 4.52 -4.09
N VAL A 13 12.30 3.66 -4.97
CA VAL A 13 13.76 3.50 -5.10
C VAL A 13 14.40 4.80 -5.61
N PHE A 14 13.76 5.47 -6.57
CA PHE A 14 14.23 6.76 -7.07
C PHE A 14 14.24 7.86 -6.01
N ALA A 15 13.36 7.80 -5.01
CA ALA A 15 13.39 8.72 -3.88
C ALA A 15 14.72 8.67 -3.10
N LYS A 16 15.48 7.56 -3.16
CA LYS A 16 16.82 7.46 -2.54
C LYS A 16 17.84 8.40 -3.18
N PHE A 17 17.69 8.67 -4.47
CA PHE A 17 18.63 9.49 -5.24
C PHE A 17 18.27 10.98 -5.18
N ILE A 18 17.21 11.35 -4.46
CA ILE A 18 16.83 12.75 -4.28
C ILE A 18 17.88 13.44 -3.41
N ASN A 19 18.60 14.39 -4.00
CA ASN A 19 19.58 15.20 -3.28
C ASN A 19 18.97 16.55 -2.92
N LEU A 20 18.60 16.73 -1.65
CA LEU A 20 17.99 17.97 -1.13
C LEU A 20 18.90 19.21 -1.29
N LYS A 21 20.23 19.03 -1.34
CA LYS A 21 21.18 20.13 -1.59
C LYS A 21 21.24 20.54 -3.07
N LYS A 22 20.82 19.66 -3.97
CA LYS A 22 20.77 19.87 -5.42
C LYS A 22 19.35 19.66 -5.92
N ILE A 23 18.40 20.36 -5.31
CA ILE A 23 16.97 20.10 -5.52
C ILE A 23 16.54 20.37 -6.97
N LEU A 24 17.07 21.44 -7.58
CA LEU A 24 16.70 21.84 -8.94
C LEU A 24 17.10 20.81 -10.02
N PRO A 25 18.37 20.34 -10.10
CA PRO A 25 18.73 19.28 -11.06
C PRO A 25 18.09 17.94 -10.70
N THR A 26 17.86 17.65 -9.42
CA THR A 26 17.12 16.44 -9.01
C THR A 26 15.69 16.46 -9.55
N ILE A 27 14.97 17.57 -9.39
CA ILE A 27 13.62 17.76 -9.92
C ILE A 27 13.62 17.64 -11.45
N ALA A 28 14.60 18.24 -12.13
CA ALA A 28 14.71 18.16 -13.59
C ALA A 28 14.88 16.71 -14.08
N VAL A 29 15.74 15.92 -13.43
CA VAL A 29 15.92 14.49 -13.75
C VAL A 29 14.64 13.70 -13.46
N CYS A 30 14.02 13.91 -12.29
CA CYS A 30 12.77 13.24 -11.94
C CYS A 30 11.64 13.57 -12.93
N LEU A 31 11.49 14.83 -13.35
CA LEU A 31 10.51 15.26 -14.35
C LEU A 31 10.79 14.66 -15.73
N THR A 32 12.06 14.60 -16.13
CA THR A 32 12.45 14.01 -17.42
C THR A 32 12.13 12.53 -17.45
N VAL A 33 12.51 11.79 -16.40
CA VAL A 33 12.20 10.36 -16.25
C VAL A 33 10.69 10.15 -16.16
N PHE A 34 9.97 11.00 -15.42
CA PHE A 34 8.51 10.92 -15.31
C PHE A 34 7.86 11.14 -16.67
N THR A 35 8.34 12.11 -17.44
CA THR A 35 7.79 12.42 -18.76
C THR A 35 8.09 11.29 -19.76
N ALA A 36 9.31 10.76 -19.77
CA ALA A 36 9.68 9.63 -20.61
C ALA A 36 8.86 8.37 -20.27
N VAL A 37 8.72 8.05 -18.98
CA VAL A 37 7.97 6.87 -18.55
C VAL A 37 6.48 7.07 -18.80
N PHE A 38 5.89 8.19 -18.40
CA PHE A 38 4.45 8.37 -18.53
C PHE A 38 4.06 8.73 -19.96
N PHE A 39 4.65 9.73 -20.61
CA PHE A 39 4.15 10.22 -21.90
C PHE A 39 4.73 9.50 -23.11
N VAL A 40 5.95 8.96 -23.02
CA VAL A 40 6.62 8.31 -24.16
C VAL A 40 6.48 6.78 -24.13
N SER A 41 6.33 6.18 -22.95
CA SER A 41 6.25 4.72 -22.85
C SER A 41 4.86 4.18 -23.24
N GLU A 42 4.82 3.34 -24.28
CA GLU A 42 3.67 2.52 -24.64
C GLU A 42 3.59 1.21 -23.84
N ASN A 43 4.44 1.05 -22.81
CA ASN A 43 4.49 -0.17 -22.03
C ASN A 43 3.13 -0.42 -21.34
N LYS A 44 2.56 -1.61 -21.56
CA LYS A 44 1.27 -2.03 -20.99
C LYS A 44 1.20 -1.85 -19.47
N SER A 45 2.30 -2.03 -18.73
CA SER A 45 2.34 -1.87 -17.28
C SER A 45 2.33 -0.41 -16.83
N VAL A 46 2.94 0.50 -17.60
CA VAL A 46 2.81 1.95 -17.36
C VAL A 46 1.37 2.39 -17.59
N LEU A 47 0.76 1.95 -18.70
CA LEU A 47 -0.64 2.25 -18.99
C LEU A 47 -1.58 1.72 -17.89
N ARG A 48 -1.32 0.52 -17.36
CA ARG A 48 -2.05 -0.02 -16.20
C ARG A 48 -1.85 0.82 -14.95
N ALA A 49 -0.61 1.21 -14.64
CA ALA A 49 -0.30 2.06 -13.49
C ALA A 49 -1.02 3.43 -13.57
N LYS A 50 -1.04 4.05 -14.76
CA LYS A 50 -1.82 5.28 -14.98
C LYS A 50 -3.31 5.09 -14.73
N LYS A 51 -3.90 4.06 -15.35
CA LYS A 51 -5.34 3.77 -15.25
C LYS A 51 -5.74 3.51 -13.80
N ILE A 52 -4.97 2.71 -13.06
CA ILE A 52 -5.30 2.41 -11.67
C ILE A 52 -5.12 3.64 -10.78
N ILE A 53 -4.06 4.44 -10.94
CA ILE A 53 -3.87 5.68 -10.17
C ILE A 53 -5.06 6.62 -10.40
N ALA A 54 -5.44 6.86 -11.66
CA ALA A 54 -6.57 7.70 -12.01
C ALA A 54 -7.89 7.15 -11.45
N ALA A 55 -8.12 5.85 -11.53
CA ALA A 55 -9.32 5.22 -10.98
C ALA A 55 -9.35 5.27 -9.45
N THR A 56 -8.22 5.07 -8.77
CA THR A 56 -8.15 5.14 -7.30
C THR A 56 -8.52 6.52 -6.77
N LEU A 57 -8.17 7.58 -7.49
CA LEU A 57 -8.58 8.95 -7.14
C LEU A 57 -10.10 9.17 -7.20
N THR A 58 -10.83 8.36 -7.96
CA THR A 58 -12.31 8.44 -8.01
C THR A 58 -12.99 7.78 -6.82
N LEU A 59 -12.26 6.97 -6.03
CA LEU A 59 -12.78 6.13 -4.94
C LEU A 59 -13.95 5.21 -5.35
N ASP A 60 -14.14 5.00 -6.66
CA ASP A 60 -15.17 4.15 -7.25
C ASP A 60 -14.60 2.75 -7.43
N GLU A 61 -15.11 1.81 -6.62
CA GLU A 61 -14.64 0.43 -6.55
C GLU A 61 -14.71 -0.29 -7.90
N GLU A 62 -15.76 -0.05 -8.68
CA GLU A 62 -15.92 -0.69 -9.99
C GLU A 62 -14.93 -0.13 -11.01
N LYS A 63 -14.74 1.20 -11.03
CA LYS A 63 -13.74 1.82 -11.91
C LYS A 63 -12.34 1.33 -11.61
N ILE A 64 -12.01 1.16 -10.32
CA ILE A 64 -10.71 0.64 -9.88
C ILE A 64 -10.52 -0.81 -10.34
N MET A 65 -11.52 -1.68 -10.13
CA MET A 65 -11.44 -3.08 -10.56
C MET A 65 -11.32 -3.23 -12.08
N ARG A 66 -12.03 -2.39 -12.86
CA ARG A 66 -11.95 -2.38 -14.32
C ARG A 66 -10.62 -1.83 -14.84
N ALA A 67 -9.99 -0.90 -14.13
CA ALA A 67 -8.71 -0.31 -14.52
C ALA A 67 -7.54 -1.32 -14.42
N ASP A 68 -7.50 -2.09 -13.34
CA ASP A 68 -6.55 -3.20 -13.16
C ASP A 68 -7.08 -4.15 -12.08
N GLY A 69 -7.56 -5.34 -12.47
CA GLY A 69 -8.13 -6.30 -11.52
C GLY A 69 -7.16 -6.73 -10.42
N SER A 70 -5.85 -6.83 -10.71
CA SER A 70 -4.86 -7.23 -9.71
C SER A 70 -4.55 -6.11 -8.72
N GLY A 71 -4.39 -4.88 -9.21
CA GLY A 71 -4.17 -3.75 -8.30
C GLY A 71 -5.44 -3.38 -7.55
N GLY A 72 -6.60 -3.46 -8.21
CA GLY A 72 -7.91 -3.22 -7.62
C GLY A 72 -8.22 -4.19 -6.50
N SER A 73 -7.85 -5.47 -6.63
CA SER A 73 -8.02 -6.45 -5.56
C SER A 73 -7.17 -6.18 -4.30
N ARG A 74 -6.23 -5.23 -4.36
CA ARG A 74 -5.43 -4.76 -3.22
C ARG A 74 -5.95 -3.45 -2.64
N ILE A 75 -6.55 -2.59 -3.47
CA ILE A 75 -7.00 -1.24 -3.09
C ILE A 75 -8.46 -1.23 -2.64
N VAL A 76 -9.35 -1.89 -3.39
CA VAL A 76 -10.80 -1.88 -3.13
C VAL A 76 -11.15 -2.44 -1.74
N PRO A 77 -10.55 -3.54 -1.26
CA PRO A 77 -10.76 -4.02 0.11
C PRO A 77 -10.54 -2.95 1.18
N THR A 78 -9.49 -2.15 1.02
CA THR A 78 -9.15 -1.06 1.95
C THR A 78 -10.20 0.05 1.90
N ILE A 79 -10.70 0.40 0.71
CA ILE A 79 -11.78 1.38 0.55
C ILE A 79 -13.07 0.88 1.20
N GLN A 80 -13.43 -0.39 0.98
CA GLN A 80 -14.62 -0.99 1.58
C GLN A 80 -14.51 -1.05 3.10
N ALA A 81 -13.34 -1.42 3.63
CA ALA A 81 -13.08 -1.41 5.06
C ALA A 81 -13.20 0.01 5.65
N ALA A 82 -12.62 1.02 5.00
CA ALA A 82 -12.71 2.40 5.46
C ALA A 82 -14.16 2.92 5.59
N LYS A 83 -15.11 2.38 4.81
CA LYS A 83 -16.53 2.75 4.87
C LYS A 83 -17.27 2.21 6.11
N VAL A 84 -16.76 1.15 6.72
CA VAL A 84 -17.41 0.47 7.85
C VAL A 84 -16.67 0.65 9.18
N LEU A 85 -15.44 1.18 9.14
CA LEU A 85 -14.64 1.42 10.34
C LEU A 85 -15.14 2.63 11.11
N GLY A 86 -15.27 2.46 12.42
CA GLY A 86 -15.51 3.53 13.39
C GLY A 86 -14.42 3.62 14.44
N ILE A 87 -14.64 4.51 15.42
CA ILE A 87 -13.84 4.64 16.66
C ILE A 87 -14.73 4.86 17.90
N THR A 88 -16.03 4.65 17.78
CA THR A 88 -17.01 5.04 18.80
C THR A 88 -17.58 3.87 19.58
N SER A 89 -17.61 2.68 18.97
CA SER A 89 -18.19 1.48 19.57
C SER A 89 -17.13 0.58 20.22
N LYS A 90 -17.52 -0.28 21.17
CA LYS A 90 -16.61 -1.27 21.76
C LYS A 90 -15.95 -2.16 20.70
N SER A 91 -16.69 -2.55 19.66
CA SER A 91 -16.18 -3.35 18.55
C SER A 91 -15.17 -2.59 17.69
N ASP A 92 -15.27 -1.27 17.58
CA ASP A 92 -14.23 -0.48 16.88
C ASP A 92 -12.90 -0.50 17.64
N TRP A 93 -12.96 -0.53 18.98
CA TRP A 93 -11.77 -0.53 19.83
C TRP A 93 -11.11 -1.90 19.95
N PHE A 94 -11.92 -2.96 20.09
CA PHE A 94 -11.46 -4.32 20.40
C PHE A 94 -11.65 -5.34 19.27
N GLY A 95 -12.28 -4.93 18.17
CA GLY A 95 -12.51 -5.76 16.99
C GLY A 95 -13.87 -6.44 16.97
N TYR A 96 -14.24 -6.90 15.78
CA TYR A 96 -15.47 -7.66 15.53
C TYR A 96 -15.25 -9.18 15.64
N GLY A 97 -14.01 -9.62 15.89
CA GLY A 97 -13.63 -11.03 16.04
C GLY A 97 -12.84 -11.58 14.85
N ILE A 98 -12.35 -12.81 15.00
CA ILE A 98 -11.56 -13.49 13.96
C ILE A 98 -12.42 -13.68 12.70
N ASP A 99 -11.87 -13.33 11.54
CA ASP A 99 -12.50 -13.45 10.21
C ASP A 99 -13.82 -12.67 10.07
N ALA A 100 -14.04 -11.66 10.90
CA ALA A 100 -15.21 -10.79 10.80
C ALA A 100 -15.25 -10.03 9.47
N ASP A 101 -14.09 -9.66 8.93
CA ASP A 101 -14.00 -8.98 7.64
C ASP A 101 -14.51 -9.83 6.46
N GLN A 102 -14.41 -11.16 6.54
CA GLN A 102 -14.97 -12.07 5.52
C GLN A 102 -16.49 -11.96 5.40
N LYS A 103 -17.18 -11.52 6.46
CA LYS A 103 -18.63 -11.37 6.53
C LYS A 103 -19.10 -9.92 6.39
N ILE A 104 -18.35 -8.98 6.97
CA ILE A 104 -18.69 -7.55 6.98
C ILE A 104 -18.39 -6.91 5.62
N ILE A 105 -17.30 -7.32 4.97
CA ILE A 105 -16.87 -6.74 3.70
C ILE A 105 -17.44 -7.51 2.53
N LYS A 106 -17.94 -6.78 1.53
CA LYS A 106 -18.45 -7.36 0.30
C LYS A 106 -17.32 -8.10 -0.44
N PRO A 107 -17.52 -9.36 -0.85
CA PRO A 107 -16.53 -10.08 -1.65
C PRO A 107 -16.30 -9.41 -3.00
N LEU A 108 -15.06 -9.43 -3.46
CA LEU A 108 -14.70 -8.98 -4.79
C LEU A 108 -15.11 -10.01 -5.86
N PRO A 109 -15.29 -9.59 -7.13
CA PRO A 109 -15.51 -10.52 -8.23
C PRO A 109 -14.41 -11.60 -8.28
N GLY A 110 -14.82 -12.87 -8.26
CA GLY A 110 -13.91 -14.03 -8.25
C GLY A 110 -13.45 -14.49 -6.87
N PHE A 111 -13.89 -13.85 -5.79
CA PHE A 111 -13.61 -14.26 -4.41
C PHE A 111 -14.91 -14.73 -3.72
N THR A 112 -14.81 -15.76 -2.88
CA THR A 112 -15.95 -16.30 -2.13
C THR A 112 -16.17 -15.59 -0.80
N LYS A 113 -15.18 -14.83 -0.32
CA LYS A 113 -15.19 -14.15 0.97
C LYS A 113 -14.72 -12.70 0.86
N GLY A 114 -15.23 -11.86 1.75
CA GLY A 114 -14.72 -10.49 1.94
C GLY A 114 -13.27 -10.48 2.41
N GLN A 115 -12.61 -9.34 2.20
CA GLN A 115 -11.30 -9.04 2.79
C GLN A 115 -11.22 -7.53 3.02
N SER A 116 -10.48 -7.12 4.04
CA SER A 116 -10.42 -5.74 4.51
C SER A 116 -9.11 -5.01 4.19
N GLY A 117 -8.25 -5.63 3.37
CA GLY A 117 -7.00 -5.05 2.88
C GLY A 117 -6.13 -4.54 4.02
N SER A 118 -5.67 -3.29 3.89
CA SER A 118 -4.78 -2.63 4.86
C SER A 118 -5.36 -2.56 6.28
N PHE A 119 -6.68 -2.60 6.41
CA PHE A 119 -7.38 -2.48 7.68
C PHE A 119 -7.80 -3.82 8.28
N PHE A 120 -7.21 -4.92 7.80
CA PHE A 120 -7.41 -6.28 8.32
C PHE A 120 -7.34 -6.39 9.83
N LEU A 121 -6.31 -5.81 10.44
CA LEU A 121 -6.15 -5.86 11.89
C LEU A 121 -7.19 -5.01 12.62
N TRP A 122 -7.60 -3.89 12.03
CA TRP A 122 -8.56 -2.99 12.66
C TRP A 122 -9.95 -3.64 12.69
N ILE A 123 -10.44 -4.18 11.58
CA ILE A 123 -11.76 -4.82 11.56
C ILE A 123 -11.79 -6.04 12.48
N ASN A 124 -10.80 -6.93 12.40
CA ASN A 124 -10.84 -8.18 13.14
C ASN A 124 -10.50 -8.01 14.62
N TYR A 125 -9.51 -7.16 14.95
CA TYR A 125 -8.93 -7.07 16.29
C TYR A 125 -9.00 -5.66 16.91
N GLY A 126 -9.59 -4.69 16.22
CA GLY A 126 -9.84 -3.35 16.73
C GLY A 126 -8.70 -2.36 16.52
N VAL A 127 -8.99 -1.08 16.73
CA VAL A 127 -8.04 0.02 16.52
C VAL A 127 -6.80 -0.11 17.42
N ILE A 128 -6.96 -0.66 18.64
CA ILE A 128 -5.85 -0.79 19.59
C ILE A 128 -4.79 -1.73 19.00
N VAL A 129 -5.21 -2.91 18.54
CA VAL A 129 -4.30 -3.91 17.97
C VAL A 129 -3.70 -3.41 16.67
N ALA A 130 -4.50 -2.76 15.81
CA ALA A 130 -4.02 -2.16 14.58
C ALA A 130 -2.95 -1.08 14.85
N ALA A 131 -3.18 -0.19 15.82
CA ALA A 131 -2.25 0.88 16.19
C ALA A 131 -0.94 0.31 16.76
N ILE A 132 -1.01 -0.68 17.66
CA ILE A 132 0.17 -1.36 18.19
C ILE A 132 0.99 -1.96 17.05
N TRP A 133 0.34 -2.63 16.10
CA TRP A 133 1.00 -3.22 14.94
C TRP A 133 1.66 -2.16 14.04
N TRP A 134 0.98 -1.05 13.77
CA TRP A 134 1.54 0.03 12.96
C TRP A 134 2.74 0.70 13.63
N ILE A 135 2.67 0.94 14.94
CA ILE A 135 3.79 1.47 15.71
C ILE A 135 4.97 0.50 15.72
N PHE A 136 4.72 -0.79 15.98
CA PHE A 136 5.74 -1.84 15.97
C PHE A 136 6.45 -1.95 14.61
N SER A 137 5.68 -2.09 13.53
CA SER A 137 6.22 -2.21 12.17
C SER A 137 6.94 -0.93 11.74
N LEU A 138 6.45 0.25 12.13
CA LEU A 138 7.11 1.52 11.86
C LEU A 138 8.45 1.61 12.59
N ASN A 139 8.52 1.21 13.87
CA ASN A 139 9.76 1.21 14.65
C ASN A 139 10.85 0.33 14.04
N ILE A 140 10.46 -0.80 13.45
CA ILE A 140 11.38 -1.69 12.71
C ILE A 140 11.86 -1.00 11.43
N CYS A 141 10.94 -0.53 10.60
CA CYS A 141 11.27 0.01 9.28
C CYS A 141 11.94 1.38 9.33
N TYR A 142 11.69 2.18 10.36
CA TYR A 142 12.13 3.57 10.42
C TYR A 142 13.65 3.68 10.59
N ILE A 143 14.28 4.34 9.61
CA ILE A 143 15.69 4.70 9.59
C ILE A 143 15.79 6.23 9.58
N PRO A 144 16.44 6.86 10.58
CA PRO A 144 16.56 8.30 10.66
C PRO A 144 17.14 8.91 9.37
N ARG A 145 16.53 10.02 8.93
CA ARG A 145 16.92 10.78 7.71
C ARG A 145 16.82 9.98 6.40
N ASN A 146 16.10 8.86 6.37
CA ASN A 146 15.88 8.07 5.17
C ASN A 146 14.38 7.96 4.83
N LEU A 147 13.90 8.84 3.95
CA LEU A 147 12.48 8.87 3.52
C LEU A 147 12.05 7.58 2.80
N VAL A 148 12.97 6.88 2.14
CA VAL A 148 12.67 5.63 1.42
C VAL A 148 12.20 4.55 2.41
N SER A 149 12.76 4.52 3.61
CA SER A 149 12.37 3.57 4.65
C SER A 149 10.90 3.73 5.06
N LEU A 150 10.43 4.98 5.16
CA LEU A 150 9.04 5.31 5.45
C LEU A 150 8.10 4.95 4.28
N LEU A 151 8.52 5.23 3.05
CA LEU A 151 7.75 4.87 1.84
C LEU A 151 7.61 3.35 1.68
N ILE A 152 8.67 2.58 1.96
CA ILE A 152 8.62 1.12 1.96
C ILE A 152 7.65 0.62 3.02
N TRP A 153 7.73 1.14 4.26
CA TRP A 153 6.80 0.78 5.33
C TRP A 153 5.35 1.04 4.90
N PHE A 154 5.06 2.24 4.38
CA PHE A 154 3.72 2.60 3.92
C PHE A 154 3.21 1.66 2.82
N LEU A 155 4.00 1.42 1.77
CA LEU A 155 3.58 0.54 0.68
C LEU A 155 3.38 -0.90 1.13
N ILE A 156 4.24 -1.43 1.99
CA ILE A 156 4.17 -2.84 2.38
C ILE A 156 3.01 -3.10 3.34
N ILE A 157 2.83 -2.24 4.34
CA ILE A 157 1.72 -2.39 5.29
C ILE A 157 0.37 -2.10 4.63
N PHE A 158 0.28 -1.06 3.80
CA PHE A 158 -1.01 -0.67 3.22
C PHE A 158 -1.33 -1.35 1.88
N SER A 159 -0.34 -1.76 1.07
CA SER A 159 -0.65 -2.45 -0.21
C SER A 159 -0.70 -3.97 -0.09
N TYR A 160 -0.07 -4.55 0.94
CA TYR A 160 0.01 -6.00 1.12
C TYR A 160 -0.54 -6.50 2.46
N GLY A 161 -0.84 -5.61 3.41
CA GLY A 161 -1.55 -5.96 4.63
C GLY A 161 -2.85 -6.69 4.33
N GLY A 162 -3.06 -7.84 4.96
CA GLY A 162 -4.23 -8.69 4.75
C GLY A 162 -4.20 -9.59 3.50
N PHE A 163 -3.34 -9.33 2.51
CA PHE A 163 -3.27 -10.12 1.28
C PHE A 163 -2.04 -11.04 1.22
N ASN A 164 -0.86 -10.54 1.59
CA ASN A 164 0.39 -11.31 1.57
C ASN A 164 1.26 -10.98 2.77
N ASN A 165 1.01 -11.69 3.87
CA ASN A 165 1.77 -11.52 5.11
C ASN A 165 3.23 -11.97 4.99
N GLN A 166 3.55 -12.88 4.06
CA GLN A 166 4.94 -13.33 3.85
C GLN A 166 5.84 -12.17 3.38
N ILE A 167 5.36 -11.33 2.44
CA ILE A 167 6.08 -10.14 1.97
C ILE A 167 6.26 -9.12 3.09
N VAL A 168 5.24 -8.95 3.94
CA VAL A 168 5.32 -8.05 5.10
C VAL A 168 6.43 -8.50 6.06
N TRP A 169 6.40 -9.77 6.48
CA TRP A 169 7.42 -10.31 7.39
C TRP A 169 8.83 -10.28 6.80
N MET A 170 8.98 -10.68 5.54
CA MET A 170 10.27 -10.60 4.84
C MET A 170 10.83 -9.18 4.84
N THR A 171 9.99 -8.18 4.54
CA THR A 171 10.41 -6.77 4.55
C THR A 171 10.83 -6.32 5.93
N LEU A 172 10.06 -6.66 6.97
CA LEU A 172 10.38 -6.34 8.36
C LEU A 172 11.74 -6.94 8.76
N THR A 173 11.99 -8.21 8.44
CA THR A 173 13.27 -8.87 8.71
C THR A 173 14.43 -8.16 8.00
N ILE A 174 14.32 -7.89 6.70
CA ILE A 174 15.39 -7.24 5.92
C ILE A 174 15.69 -5.84 6.47
N LEU A 175 14.67 -5.03 6.74
CA LEU A 175 14.86 -3.67 7.24
C LEU A 175 15.38 -3.64 8.67
N TYR A 176 14.93 -4.58 9.51
CA TYR A 176 15.49 -4.77 10.84
C TYR A 176 16.99 -5.08 10.74
N THR A 177 17.36 -6.12 10.01
CA THR A 177 18.77 -6.51 9.83
C THR A 177 19.61 -5.36 9.25
N TYR A 178 19.11 -4.67 8.22
CA TYR A 178 19.79 -3.52 7.62
C TYR A 178 20.01 -2.37 8.62
N LYS A 179 19.07 -2.14 9.53
CA LYS A 179 19.16 -1.10 10.55
C LYS A 179 20.26 -1.37 11.59
N TYR A 180 20.56 -2.63 11.90
CA TYR A 180 21.58 -3.01 12.89
C TYR A 180 22.96 -3.29 12.32
N ILE A 181 23.06 -3.67 11.04
CA ILE A 181 24.35 -3.90 10.38
C ILE A 181 25.03 -2.59 9.94
N ARG A 182 24.24 -1.53 9.74
CA ARG A 182 24.73 -0.21 9.35
C ARG A 182 25.28 0.57 10.54
#